data_AF-A0A6S6T564-F1
#
_entry.id   AF-A0A6S6T564-F1
#
_cell.length_a   1.000
_cell.length_b   1.000
_cell.length_c   1.000
_cell.angle_alpha   90.00
_cell.angle_beta   90.00
_cell.angle_gamma   90.00
#
_symmetry.space_group_name_H-M   'P 1'
#
loop_
_entity.id
_entity.type
_entity.pdbx_description
1 polymer ?
#
loop_
_entity_poly.entity_id
_entity_poly.type
_entity_poly.pdbx_seq_one_letter_code
_entity_poly.pdbx_strand_id
1 'polypeptide(L)'
;MIKKMMKYSLLSVSVWGLLACSGGRTITVNQEATAPVQRPAVVAPVQRPVIKEEILLGNNSKNPNALGNRVNVPANNPSVGEILVEEELTVIEEQTPVSKNEVIERMPFPSGEYKYIKKRGSSTVSGTIYLENSHTSEKIKGQKVKLWLNPVTSYSRQWYQESYLGGYKLSKTDKRLYNYLKFTYSDRSGKFNFYGVPAGEYYLTGTISCGEACGYNKKRSHRLVRQISAGKGTTRVDLMKHVP
;
A
#
# COMPACT_ATOMS: atom_id res chain seq x y z
N MET A 1 50.93 39.48 24.35
CA MET A 1 50.95 38.36 23.38
C MET A 1 49.85 38.63 22.35
N ILE A 2 50.24 39.02 21.14
CA ILE A 2 49.40 39.70 20.14
C ILE A 2 48.78 38.65 19.18
N LYS A 3 47.45 38.64 19.03
CA LYS A 3 46.74 37.79 18.05
C LYS A 3 46.73 38.47 16.69
N LYS A 4 47.29 37.79 15.68
CA LYS A 4 47.37 38.24 14.28
C LYS A 4 46.06 37.88 13.57
N MET A 5 45.37 38.87 13.01
CA MET A 5 44.24 38.68 12.07
C MET A 5 44.78 38.58 10.64
N MET A 6 44.39 37.55 9.89
CA MET A 6 44.67 37.42 8.47
C MET A 6 43.40 37.69 7.65
N LYS A 7 43.47 38.68 6.74
CA LYS A 7 42.50 38.94 5.68
C LYS A 7 43.08 38.37 4.38
N TYR A 8 42.27 37.65 3.62
CA TYR A 8 42.63 37.20 2.27
C TYR A 8 41.81 37.96 1.23
N SER A 9 42.51 38.52 0.25
CA SER A 9 41.98 39.12 -0.98
C SER A 9 42.47 38.26 -2.13
N LEU A 10 41.57 37.77 -2.99
CA LEU A 10 41.92 37.06 -4.21
C LEU A 10 41.45 37.90 -5.41
N LEU A 11 42.44 38.41 -6.14
CA LEU A 11 42.30 39.11 -7.40
C LEU A 11 41.82 38.17 -8.52
N SER A 12 40.89 38.67 -9.33
CA SER A 12 40.55 38.14 -10.64
C SER A 12 41.64 38.44 -11.67
N VAL A 13 42.04 37.44 -12.46
CA VAL A 13 42.84 37.65 -13.68
C VAL A 13 42.10 37.01 -14.86
N SER A 14 41.67 37.86 -15.78
CA SER A 14 41.17 37.51 -17.11
C SER A 14 42.32 37.52 -18.10
N VAL A 15 42.46 36.46 -18.90
CA VAL A 15 43.39 36.41 -20.04
C VAL A 15 42.58 36.13 -21.31
N TRP A 16 42.68 37.06 -22.25
CA TRP A 16 42.27 36.90 -23.64
C TRP A 16 43.49 36.46 -24.47
N GLY A 17 43.28 35.54 -25.41
CA GLY A 17 44.28 35.16 -26.41
C GLY A 17 43.62 34.55 -27.64
N LEU A 18 43.70 35.25 -28.77
CA LEU A 18 43.30 34.86 -30.13
C LEU A 18 44.52 34.36 -30.93
N LEU A 19 44.24 33.60 -32.01
CA LEU A 19 45.07 33.13 -33.16
C LEU A 19 45.38 31.62 -33.14
N ALA A 20 45.45 30.87 -34.24
CA ALA A 20 44.85 30.89 -35.58
C ALA A 20 45.11 29.50 -36.22
N CYS A 21 44.15 29.05 -37.02
CA CYS A 21 44.12 28.02 -38.08
C CYS A 21 45.30 27.03 -38.33
N SER A 22 44.98 25.73 -38.24
CA SER A 22 45.32 24.68 -39.23
C SER A 22 44.39 23.48 -38.97
N GLY A 23 43.44 23.11 -39.84
CA GLY A 23 43.74 22.35 -41.05
C GLY A 23 43.34 20.88 -40.85
N GLY A 24 42.04 20.58 -40.85
CA GLY A 24 41.51 19.22 -40.82
C GLY A 24 40.19 19.16 -41.59
N ARG A 25 40.25 18.68 -42.84
CA ARG A 25 39.06 18.40 -43.65
C ARG A 25 38.53 17.03 -43.26
N THR A 26 37.39 16.99 -42.57
CA THR A 26 36.63 15.75 -42.37
C THR A 26 35.63 15.60 -43.50
N ILE A 27 35.86 14.63 -44.39
CA ILE A 27 34.92 14.24 -45.43
C ILE A 27 33.76 13.52 -44.72
N THR A 28 32.57 14.12 -44.74
CA THR A 28 31.35 13.47 -44.24
C THR A 28 30.75 12.70 -45.40
N VAL A 29 30.88 11.37 -45.38
CA VAL A 29 30.15 10.48 -46.29
C VAL A 29 28.72 10.40 -45.77
N ASN A 30 27.78 11.01 -46.48
CA ASN A 30 26.36 10.76 -46.27
C ASN A 30 26.07 9.31 -46.70
N GLN A 31 26.03 8.40 -45.74
CA GLN A 31 25.34 7.13 -45.94
C GLN A 31 23.84 7.46 -46.02
N GLU A 32 23.31 7.36 -47.23
CA GLU A 32 21.88 7.33 -47.51
C GLU A 32 21.30 6.10 -46.81
N ALA A 33 20.86 6.29 -45.56
CA ALA A 33 20.21 5.27 -44.78
C ALA A 33 18.83 5.04 -45.39
N THR A 34 18.71 3.93 -46.12
CA THR A 34 17.43 3.41 -46.58
C THR A 34 16.49 3.30 -45.39
N ALA A 35 15.43 4.12 -45.39
CA ALA A 35 14.44 4.12 -44.32
C ALA A 35 13.82 2.71 -44.20
N PRO A 36 13.81 2.08 -43.01
CA PRO A 36 13.06 0.85 -42.84
C PRO A 36 11.57 1.15 -42.98
N VAL A 37 10.92 0.44 -43.89
CA VAL A 37 9.47 0.45 -44.08
C VAL A 37 8.80 0.14 -42.73
N GLN A 38 8.18 1.15 -42.11
CA GLN A 38 7.36 0.98 -40.93
C GLN A 38 6.12 0.17 -41.31
N ARG A 39 6.12 -1.12 -40.94
CA ARG A 39 4.86 -1.88 -40.85
C ARG A 39 4.12 -1.40 -39.60
N PRO A 40 2.81 -1.12 -39.68
CA PRO A 40 2.04 -0.83 -38.48
C PRO A 40 2.12 -2.03 -37.54
N ALA A 41 2.35 -1.77 -36.25
CA ALA A 41 2.29 -2.80 -35.23
C ALA A 41 0.87 -3.36 -35.19
N VAL A 42 0.72 -4.66 -35.47
CA VAL A 42 -0.50 -5.39 -35.16
C VAL A 42 -0.60 -5.44 -33.64
N VAL A 43 -1.47 -4.59 -33.09
CA VAL A 43 -1.82 -4.62 -31.67
C VAL A 43 -2.64 -5.89 -31.44
N ALA A 44 -1.98 -6.96 -31.00
CA ALA A 44 -2.68 -8.09 -30.42
C ALA A 44 -3.41 -7.61 -29.16
N PRO A 45 -4.69 -7.95 -28.95
CA PRO A 45 -5.39 -7.58 -27.73
C PRO A 45 -4.67 -8.23 -26.55
N VAL A 46 -4.16 -7.39 -25.64
CA VAL A 46 -3.63 -7.84 -24.35
C VAL A 46 -4.80 -8.39 -23.54
N GLN A 47 -5.01 -9.70 -23.61
CA GLN A 47 -5.88 -10.39 -22.68
C GLN A 47 -5.23 -10.27 -21.30
N ARG A 48 -5.84 -9.46 -20.43
CA ARG A 48 -5.48 -9.43 -19.02
C ARG A 48 -5.78 -10.80 -18.44
N PRO A 49 -4.83 -11.49 -17.77
CA PRO A 49 -5.17 -12.67 -17.02
C PRO A 49 -6.15 -12.27 -15.91
N VAL A 50 -7.35 -12.84 -15.97
CA VAL A 50 -8.33 -12.80 -14.87
C VAL A 50 -7.72 -13.60 -13.73
N ILE A 51 -7.16 -12.91 -12.74
CA ILE A 51 -6.73 -13.52 -11.49
C ILE A 51 -8.03 -13.93 -10.78
N LYS A 52 -8.33 -15.23 -10.82
CA LYS A 52 -9.31 -15.84 -9.91
C LYS A 52 -8.65 -15.84 -8.52
N GLU A 53 -9.13 -14.98 -7.63
CA GLU A 53 -8.82 -15.09 -6.21
C GLU A 53 -9.53 -16.34 -5.67
N GLU A 54 -8.86 -17.49 -5.72
CA GLU A 54 -9.28 -18.63 -4.90
C GLU A 54 -8.85 -18.34 -3.45
N ILE A 55 -9.85 -18.00 -2.64
CA ILE A 55 -9.71 -17.92 -1.19
C ILE A 55 -9.47 -19.34 -0.68
N LEU A 56 -8.22 -19.66 -0.34
CA LEU A 56 -7.87 -20.84 0.43
C LEU A 56 -8.34 -20.65 1.89
N LEU A 57 -9.57 -21.03 2.18
CA LEU A 57 -10.03 -21.29 3.54
C LEU A 57 -9.44 -22.62 4.00
N GLY A 58 -8.25 -22.56 4.59
CA GLY A 58 -7.62 -23.71 5.25
C GLY A 58 -8.36 -24.04 6.54
N ASN A 59 -9.34 -24.94 6.46
CA ASN A 59 -9.88 -25.64 7.63
C ASN A 59 -9.22 -27.01 7.75
N ASN A 60 -8.60 -27.25 8.91
CA ASN A 60 -8.03 -28.52 9.33
C ASN A 60 -9.04 -29.66 9.13
N SER A 61 -8.77 -30.61 8.24
CA SER A 61 -9.43 -31.91 8.25
C SER A 61 -8.46 -33.01 7.84
N LYS A 62 -8.33 -33.99 8.73
CA LYS A 62 -7.52 -35.20 8.57
C LYS A 62 -8.25 -36.18 7.62
N ASN A 63 -8.11 -36.04 6.29
CA ASN A 63 -8.34 -37.15 5.33
C ASN A 63 -7.91 -36.74 3.89
N PRO A 64 -6.94 -37.40 3.23
CA PRO A 64 -6.47 -36.99 1.91
C PRO A 64 -7.30 -37.46 0.70
N ASN A 65 -8.42 -38.19 0.86
CA ASN A 65 -9.17 -38.76 -0.28
C ASN A 65 -10.69 -38.49 -0.24
N ALA A 66 -11.10 -37.22 -0.30
CA ALA A 66 -12.50 -36.87 -0.56
C ALA A 66 -12.60 -35.93 -1.77
N LEU A 67 -13.00 -36.48 -2.92
CA LEU A 67 -13.39 -35.69 -4.10
C LEU A 67 -14.70 -34.95 -3.77
N GLY A 68 -14.66 -33.62 -3.75
CA GLY A 68 -15.83 -32.77 -3.54
C GLY A 68 -16.75 -32.74 -4.76
N ASN A 69 -18.06 -32.76 -4.50
CA ASN A 69 -19.12 -32.62 -5.50
C ASN A 69 -19.17 -31.19 -6.08
N ARG A 70 -19.46 -31.09 -7.39
CA ARG A 70 -19.66 -29.83 -8.12
C ARG A 70 -21.03 -29.22 -7.78
N VAL A 71 -21.06 -27.99 -7.29
CA VAL A 71 -22.29 -27.19 -7.16
C VAL A 71 -22.35 -26.17 -8.30
N ASN A 72 -23.42 -26.22 -9.09
CA ASN A 72 -23.71 -25.23 -10.15
C ASN A 72 -24.23 -23.93 -9.54
N VAL A 73 -23.73 -22.79 -10.04
CA VAL A 73 -24.20 -21.44 -9.68
C VAL A 73 -25.33 -21.03 -10.63
N PRO A 74 -26.56 -20.72 -10.15
CA PRO A 74 -27.58 -20.13 -10.99
C PRO A 74 -27.25 -18.65 -11.25
N ALA A 75 -27.18 -18.28 -12.53
CA ALA A 75 -27.31 -16.89 -12.96
C ALA A 75 -28.79 -16.53 -12.89
N ASN A 76 -29.18 -15.57 -12.04
CA ASN A 76 -30.23 -14.56 -12.31
C ASN A 76 -30.42 -13.65 -11.09
N ASN A 77 -30.46 -12.35 -11.39
CA ASN A 77 -30.71 -11.24 -10.48
C ASN A 77 -32.21 -10.89 -10.57
N PRO A 78 -33.00 -10.90 -9.48
CA PRO A 78 -34.33 -10.32 -9.51
C PRO A 78 -34.42 -9.06 -8.63
N SER A 79 -34.91 -8.02 -9.29
CA SER A 79 -35.50 -6.79 -8.74
C SER A 79 -36.62 -7.08 -7.76
N VAL A 80 -36.67 -6.31 -6.67
CA VAL A 80 -37.67 -6.40 -5.60
C VAL A 80 -39.01 -5.81 -6.05
N GLY A 81 -40.08 -6.61 -5.93
CA GLY A 81 -41.48 -6.20 -6.01
C GLY A 81 -42.37 -7.22 -5.28
N GLU A 82 -43.05 -6.74 -4.23
CA GLU A 82 -44.27 -7.20 -3.51
C GLU A 82 -45.18 -8.21 -4.28
N ILE A 83 -45.83 -9.27 -3.75
CA ILE A 83 -46.68 -9.47 -2.53
C ILE A 83 -46.85 -10.99 -2.19
N LEU A 84 -46.93 -11.27 -0.87
CA LEU A 84 -47.60 -12.32 -0.03
C LEU A 84 -48.31 -13.54 -0.67
N VAL A 85 -48.12 -14.77 -0.12
CA VAL A 85 -49.07 -15.56 0.74
C VAL A 85 -48.33 -16.74 1.44
N GLU A 86 -48.93 -17.26 2.52
CA GLU A 86 -48.38 -18.07 3.63
C GLU A 86 -48.32 -19.61 3.45
N GLU A 87 -47.69 -20.27 4.44
CA GLU A 87 -47.57 -21.72 4.76
C GLU A 87 -46.49 -22.49 3.95
N GLU A 88 -45.51 -23.22 4.50
CA GLU A 88 -45.44 -24.09 5.67
C GLU A 88 -43.95 -24.33 6.06
N LEU A 89 -43.68 -24.78 7.29
CA LEU A 89 -42.38 -24.89 7.97
C LEU A 89 -41.23 -25.52 7.15
N THR A 90 -40.08 -24.83 7.08
CA THR A 90 -38.76 -25.47 7.32
C THR A 90 -37.80 -24.48 7.97
N VAL A 91 -37.17 -24.93 9.05
CA VAL A 91 -36.12 -24.21 9.78
C VAL A 91 -34.94 -24.00 8.85
N ILE A 92 -34.83 -22.81 8.28
CA ILE A 92 -33.58 -22.27 7.77
C ILE A 92 -33.17 -21.26 8.82
N GLU A 93 -32.10 -21.55 9.56
CA GLU A 93 -31.32 -20.52 10.26
C GLU A 93 -30.76 -19.60 9.19
N GLU A 94 -31.60 -18.69 8.72
CA GLU A 94 -31.21 -17.59 7.88
C GLU A 94 -30.32 -16.73 8.76
N GLN A 95 -29.02 -16.81 8.45
CA GLN A 95 -27.94 -16.13 9.13
C GLN A 95 -28.34 -14.68 9.32
N THR A 96 -28.74 -14.36 10.54
CA THR A 96 -28.89 -12.97 10.99
C THR A 96 -27.63 -12.22 10.56
N PRO A 97 -27.76 -11.01 9.97
CA PRO A 97 -26.60 -10.22 9.63
C PRO A 97 -25.82 -9.99 10.93
N VAL A 98 -24.67 -10.67 11.08
CA VAL A 98 -23.82 -10.59 12.27
C VAL A 98 -23.64 -9.12 12.57
N SER A 99 -24.22 -8.70 13.68
CA SER A 99 -24.17 -7.32 14.13
C SER A 99 -22.69 -6.95 14.26
N LYS A 100 -22.19 -6.05 13.40
CA LYS A 100 -20.82 -5.52 13.44
C LYS A 100 -20.49 -4.76 14.74
N ASN A 101 -21.37 -4.82 15.74
CA ASN A 101 -21.19 -4.30 17.08
C ASN A 101 -20.59 -5.32 18.06
N GLU A 102 -20.41 -6.59 17.66
CA GLU A 102 -19.72 -7.56 18.50
C GLU A 102 -18.23 -7.19 18.67
N VAL A 103 -17.77 -7.21 19.92
CA VAL A 103 -16.38 -6.96 20.28
C VAL A 103 -15.67 -8.30 20.41
N ILE A 104 -14.75 -8.60 19.49
CA ILE A 104 -13.95 -9.81 19.54
C ILE A 104 -12.78 -9.61 20.53
N GLU A 105 -12.59 -10.59 21.42
CA GLU A 105 -11.50 -10.55 22.39
C GLU A 105 -10.14 -10.72 21.69
N ARG A 106 -9.17 -9.88 22.07
CA ARG A 106 -7.81 -10.01 21.58
C ARG A 106 -7.14 -11.22 22.21
N MET A 107 -6.32 -11.91 21.43
CA MET A 107 -5.44 -12.93 21.97
C MET A 107 -4.49 -12.32 23.02
N PRO A 108 -4.00 -13.11 23.99
CA PRO A 108 -2.96 -12.65 24.91
C PRO A 108 -1.73 -12.13 24.16
N PHE A 109 -1.06 -11.11 24.71
CA PHE A 109 0.11 -10.52 24.08
C PHE A 109 1.26 -11.56 24.00
N PRO A 110 1.74 -11.91 22.79
CA PRO A 110 2.71 -12.98 22.60
C PRO A 110 4.14 -12.48 22.86
N SER A 111 4.51 -12.34 24.13
CA SER A 111 5.83 -11.83 24.55
C SER A 111 7.00 -12.58 23.91
N GLY A 112 6.82 -13.88 23.65
CA GLY A 112 7.79 -14.76 22.97
C GLY A 112 8.11 -14.33 21.53
N GLU A 113 7.17 -13.77 20.78
CA GLU A 113 7.44 -13.23 19.44
C GLU A 113 8.13 -11.86 19.54
N TYR A 114 7.60 -10.99 20.40
CA TYR A 114 8.05 -9.60 20.51
C TYR A 114 9.45 -9.45 21.11
N LYS A 115 9.93 -10.41 21.93
CA LYS A 115 11.29 -10.34 22.51
C LYS A 115 12.41 -10.40 21.46
N TYR A 116 12.16 -10.98 20.29
CA TYR A 116 13.14 -11.07 19.20
C TYR A 116 13.08 -9.90 18.22
N ILE A 117 12.06 -9.06 18.32
CA ILE A 117 11.90 -7.90 17.45
C ILE A 117 12.83 -6.79 17.94
N LYS A 118 13.81 -6.45 17.11
CA LYS A 118 14.70 -5.31 17.35
C LYS A 118 13.87 -4.03 17.39
N LYS A 119 14.16 -3.14 18.34
CA LYS A 119 13.47 -1.84 18.46
C LYS A 119 14.07 -0.76 17.55
N ARG A 120 15.34 -0.94 17.19
CA ARG A 120 16.14 -0.04 16.34
C ARG A 120 16.70 -0.80 15.14
N GLY A 121 16.78 -0.12 14.02
CA GLY A 121 17.42 -0.60 12.80
C GLY A 121 18.08 0.55 12.04
N SER A 122 18.50 0.27 10.81
CA SER A 122 19.18 1.22 9.93
C SER A 122 18.39 1.53 8.66
N SER A 123 17.22 0.94 8.48
CA SER A 123 16.46 1.03 7.24
C SER A 123 15.51 2.21 7.23
N THR A 124 15.17 2.66 6.03
CA THR A 124 14.16 3.70 5.77
C THR A 124 12.98 3.08 5.03
N VAL A 125 11.76 3.41 5.45
CA VAL A 125 10.54 3.13 4.67
C VAL A 125 9.98 4.47 4.22
N SER A 126 9.82 4.66 2.92
CA SER A 126 9.40 5.92 2.32
C SER A 126 8.34 5.71 1.25
N GLY A 127 7.51 6.71 1.02
CA GLY A 127 6.56 6.71 -0.09
C GLY A 127 5.45 7.72 0.09
N THR A 128 4.31 7.48 -0.57
CA THR A 128 3.17 8.40 -0.56
C THR A 128 1.91 7.70 -0.09
N ILE A 129 1.11 8.37 0.75
CA ILE A 129 -0.24 7.93 1.11
C ILE A 129 -1.29 8.72 0.33
N TYR A 130 -2.23 8.02 -0.32
CA TYR A 130 -3.31 8.65 -1.08
C TYR A 130 -4.50 7.71 -1.27
N LEU A 131 -5.67 8.30 -1.55
CA LEU A 131 -6.79 7.58 -2.15
C LEU A 131 -6.76 7.81 -3.66
N GLU A 132 -7.24 6.84 -4.42
CA GLU A 132 -7.38 6.96 -5.87
C GLU A 132 -8.86 6.78 -6.24
N ASN A 133 -9.46 7.81 -6.82
CA ASN A 133 -10.82 7.73 -7.33
C ASN A 133 -10.86 6.77 -8.52
N SER A 134 -11.76 5.79 -8.48
CA SER A 134 -11.79 4.70 -9.47
C SER A 134 -12.40 5.15 -10.80
N HIS A 135 -13.20 6.21 -10.81
CA HIS A 135 -13.84 6.76 -12.00
C HIS A 135 -12.95 7.78 -12.72
N THR A 136 -12.26 8.65 -11.98
CA THR A 136 -11.47 9.76 -12.54
C THR A 136 -9.96 9.51 -12.54
N SER A 137 -9.48 8.47 -11.84
CA SER A 137 -8.06 8.24 -11.55
C SER A 137 -7.38 9.37 -10.76
N GLU A 138 -8.16 10.28 -10.17
CA GLU A 138 -7.62 11.36 -9.35
C GLU A 138 -7.00 10.82 -8.05
N LYS A 139 -5.80 11.32 -7.70
CA LYS A 139 -5.09 10.95 -6.47
C LYS A 139 -5.30 11.98 -5.37
N ILE A 140 -6.17 11.67 -4.43
CA ILE A 140 -6.40 12.49 -3.23
C ILE A 140 -5.29 12.20 -2.21
N LYS A 141 -4.32 13.11 -2.09
CA LYS A 141 -3.17 12.96 -1.18
C LYS A 141 -3.58 13.05 0.29
N GLY A 142 -3.11 12.10 1.10
CA GLY A 142 -3.34 12.10 2.55
C GLY A 142 -2.40 13.08 3.25
N GLN A 143 -2.84 14.31 3.47
CA GLN A 143 -2.02 15.36 4.11
C GLN A 143 -1.99 15.20 5.64
N LYS A 144 -0.81 15.32 6.26
CA LYS A 144 -0.64 15.28 7.74
C LYS A 144 -1.25 14.04 8.39
N VAL A 145 -1.30 12.92 7.66
CA VAL A 145 -1.86 11.67 8.16
C VAL A 145 -0.86 11.02 9.09
N LYS A 146 -1.31 10.57 10.26
CA LYS A 146 -0.49 9.72 11.14
C LYS A 146 -0.42 8.31 10.55
N LEU A 147 0.80 7.84 10.28
CA LEU A 147 1.05 6.49 9.81
C LEU A 147 1.70 5.66 10.90
N TRP A 148 1.50 4.34 10.85
CA TRP A 148 2.14 3.39 11.74
C TRP A 148 2.81 2.26 10.97
N LEU A 149 3.95 1.81 11.48
CA LEU A 149 4.51 0.49 11.20
C LEU A 149 4.27 -0.41 12.41
N ASN A 150 3.51 -1.48 12.19
CA ASN A 150 3.23 -2.51 13.18
C ASN A 150 3.91 -3.82 12.75
N PRO A 151 4.86 -4.38 13.51
CA PRO A 151 5.50 -5.64 13.14
C PRO A 151 4.49 -6.78 12.95
N VAL A 152 4.74 -7.65 11.96
CA VAL A 152 3.87 -8.78 11.64
C VAL A 152 4.10 -9.95 12.62
N THR A 153 3.34 -9.93 13.70
CA THR A 153 3.22 -11.00 14.73
C THR A 153 1.84 -11.66 14.69
N SER A 154 1.63 -12.75 15.43
CA SER A 154 0.29 -13.34 15.60
C SER A 154 -0.74 -12.31 16.10
N TYR A 155 -0.35 -11.46 17.05
CA TYR A 155 -1.17 -10.39 17.61
C TYR A 155 -1.62 -9.37 16.54
N SER A 156 -0.70 -8.95 15.68
CA SER A 156 -1.04 -8.04 14.58
C SER A 156 -1.83 -8.71 13.46
N ARG A 157 -1.64 -10.02 13.25
CA ARG A 157 -2.40 -10.82 12.27
C ARG A 157 -3.86 -10.95 12.68
N GLN A 158 -4.16 -11.21 13.95
CA GLN A 158 -5.53 -11.18 14.46
C GLN A 158 -6.17 -9.81 14.22
N TRP A 159 -5.46 -8.71 14.51
CA TRP A 159 -5.95 -7.37 14.20
C TRP A 159 -6.25 -7.17 12.71
N TYR A 160 -5.38 -7.64 11.84
CA TYR A 160 -5.55 -7.52 10.41
C TYR A 160 -6.77 -8.32 9.92
N GLN A 161 -6.89 -9.59 10.34
CA GLN A 161 -7.98 -10.47 9.94
C GLN A 161 -9.33 -10.00 10.50
N GLU A 162 -9.44 -9.87 11.82
CA GLU A 162 -10.72 -9.59 12.46
C GLU A 162 -11.16 -8.14 12.27
N SER A 163 -10.24 -7.19 12.45
CA SER A 163 -10.61 -5.78 12.47
C SER A 163 -10.48 -5.08 11.13
N TYR A 164 -9.43 -5.35 10.37
CA TYR A 164 -9.24 -4.67 9.08
C TYR A 164 -10.04 -5.34 7.97
N LEU A 165 -9.96 -6.66 7.83
CA LEU A 165 -10.71 -7.41 6.81
C LEU A 165 -12.16 -7.69 7.27
N GLY A 166 -12.35 -8.22 8.47
CA GLY A 166 -13.67 -8.58 9.01
C GLY A 166 -14.52 -7.39 9.45
N GLY A 167 -13.89 -6.24 9.71
CA GLY A 167 -14.59 -5.02 10.16
C GLY A 167 -15.06 -5.06 11.62
N TYR A 168 -14.66 -6.07 12.39
CA TYR A 168 -14.99 -6.20 13.81
C TYR A 168 -14.21 -5.22 14.67
N LYS A 169 -14.79 -4.87 15.82
CA LYS A 169 -14.08 -4.18 16.89
C LYS A 169 -13.35 -5.21 17.73
N LEU A 170 -12.07 -4.98 18.00
CA LEU A 170 -11.33 -5.79 18.95
C LEU A 170 -11.36 -5.16 20.34
N SER A 171 -11.22 -6.00 21.37
CA SER A 171 -10.97 -5.55 22.75
C SER A 171 -9.71 -4.67 22.84
N LYS A 172 -9.48 -4.08 24.02
CA LYS A 172 -8.42 -3.09 24.20
C LYS A 172 -7.04 -3.68 23.93
N THR A 173 -6.21 -2.95 23.19
CA THR A 173 -4.83 -3.34 22.92
C THR A 173 -3.96 -3.35 24.18
N ASP A 174 -3.08 -4.35 24.30
CA ASP A 174 -2.06 -4.42 25.35
C ASP A 174 -1.03 -3.30 25.18
N LYS A 175 -0.74 -2.57 26.27
CA LYS A 175 0.15 -1.40 26.26
C LYS A 175 1.58 -1.74 25.82
N ARG A 176 2.03 -2.99 26.00
CA ARG A 176 3.37 -3.44 25.58
C ARG A 176 3.59 -3.31 24.07
N LEU A 177 2.52 -3.35 23.27
CA LEU A 177 2.59 -3.16 21.81
C LEU A 177 3.25 -1.83 21.44
N TYR A 178 2.97 -0.76 22.20
CA TYR A 178 3.47 0.59 21.88
C TYR A 178 4.99 0.70 21.87
N ASN A 179 5.71 -0.23 22.52
CA ASN A 179 7.18 -0.29 22.49
C ASN A 179 7.75 -0.71 21.12
N TYR A 180 6.91 -1.26 20.24
CA TYR A 180 7.30 -1.84 18.96
C TYR A 180 6.69 -1.11 17.76
N LEU A 181 5.66 -0.29 18.00
CA LEU A 181 5.09 0.55 16.97
C LEU A 181 6.05 1.71 16.63
N LYS A 182 6.20 1.98 15.35
CA LYS A 182 6.78 3.25 14.88
C LYS A 182 5.68 4.07 14.26
N PHE A 183 5.78 5.39 14.40
CA PHE A 183 4.87 6.31 13.72
C PHE A 183 5.63 7.45 13.06
N THR A 184 4.99 8.02 12.05
CA THR A 184 5.41 9.26 11.39
C THR A 184 4.15 9.99 10.92
N TYR A 185 4.32 11.20 10.41
CA TYR A 185 3.24 11.92 9.72
C TYR A 185 3.63 12.11 8.25
N SER A 186 2.65 12.01 7.36
CA SER A 186 2.86 12.46 5.99
C SER A 186 2.91 13.99 5.92
N ASP A 187 3.60 14.52 4.92
CA ASP A 187 3.62 15.95 4.62
C ASP A 187 2.36 16.41 3.88
N ARG A 188 2.36 17.67 3.39
CA ARG A 188 1.24 18.25 2.61
C ARG A 188 1.05 17.59 1.23
N SER A 189 2.05 16.90 0.71
CA SER A 189 1.98 16.14 -0.53
C SER A 189 1.65 14.66 -0.32
N GLY A 190 1.44 14.25 0.94
CA GLY A 190 1.20 12.86 1.31
C GLY A 190 2.47 12.01 1.41
N LYS A 191 3.66 12.60 1.28
CA LYS A 191 4.92 11.84 1.39
C LYS A 191 5.24 11.57 2.86
N PHE A 192 5.74 10.38 3.15
CA PHE A 192 6.15 9.99 4.50
C PHE A 192 7.52 9.31 4.48
N ASN A 193 8.20 9.38 5.62
CA ASN A 193 9.44 8.66 5.88
C ASN A 193 9.43 8.09 7.32
N PHE A 194 9.75 6.81 7.44
CA PHE A 194 10.11 6.17 8.68
C PHE A 194 11.61 5.90 8.67
N TYR A 195 12.32 6.41 9.68
CA TYR A 195 13.75 6.19 9.84
C TYR A 195 14.04 5.17 10.94
N GLY A 196 15.21 4.54 10.86
CA GLY A 196 15.69 3.60 11.88
C GLY A 196 14.76 2.38 12.04
N VAL A 197 14.23 1.88 10.92
CA VAL A 197 13.34 0.72 10.87
C VAL A 197 14.20 -0.55 10.93
N PRO A 198 13.99 -1.46 11.90
CA PRO A 198 14.59 -2.77 11.90
C PRO A 198 14.14 -3.60 10.71
N ALA A 199 15.02 -4.47 10.22
CA ALA A 199 14.64 -5.40 9.17
C ALA A 199 13.51 -6.34 9.65
N GLY A 200 12.56 -6.65 8.77
CA GLY A 200 11.43 -7.51 9.07
C GLY A 200 10.15 -7.12 8.34
N GLU A 201 9.06 -7.83 8.65
CA GLU A 201 7.74 -7.63 8.06
C GLU A 201 6.88 -6.69 8.91
N TYR A 202 6.17 -5.77 8.26
CA TYR A 202 5.33 -4.77 8.91
C TYR A 202 4.00 -4.58 8.19
N TYR A 203 2.94 -4.30 8.96
CA TYR A 203 1.77 -3.60 8.45
C TYR A 203 2.04 -2.09 8.49
N LEU A 204 2.16 -1.48 7.30
CA LEU A 204 2.10 -0.04 7.11
C LEU A 204 0.64 0.39 7.08
N THR A 205 0.25 1.30 7.96
CA THR A 205 -1.15 1.69 8.15
C THR A 205 -1.32 3.20 8.20
N GLY A 206 -2.48 3.67 7.76
CA GLY A 206 -2.87 5.07 7.81
C GLY A 206 -4.39 5.20 7.69
N THR A 207 -4.92 6.39 7.98
CA THR A 207 -6.35 6.67 7.78
C THR A 207 -6.53 8.02 7.11
N ILE A 208 -7.22 8.04 5.97
CA ILE A 208 -7.58 9.26 5.26
C ILE A 208 -9.07 9.50 5.47
N SER A 209 -9.44 10.71 5.89
CA SER A 209 -10.83 11.16 5.88
C SER A 209 -11.10 11.92 4.59
N CYS A 210 -12.11 11.51 3.83
CA CYS A 210 -12.45 12.13 2.56
C CYS A 210 -13.96 12.19 2.34
N GLY A 211 -14.43 13.24 1.67
CA GLY A 211 -15.84 13.46 1.34
C GLY A 211 -16.03 13.55 -0.17
N GLU A 212 -16.49 14.70 -0.64
CA GLU A 212 -16.88 14.94 -2.03
C GLU A 212 -15.77 14.68 -3.05
N ALA A 213 -14.54 15.11 -2.76
CA ALA A 213 -13.36 14.83 -3.61
C ALA A 213 -13.07 13.33 -3.80
N CYS A 214 -13.67 12.45 -2.99
CA CYS A 214 -13.59 11.00 -3.13
C CYS A 214 -14.94 10.38 -3.50
N GLY A 215 -15.86 11.15 -4.08
CA GLY A 215 -17.17 10.65 -4.53
C GLY A 215 -18.20 10.45 -3.41
N TYR A 216 -17.98 10.98 -2.20
CA TYR A 216 -18.91 10.81 -1.08
C TYR A 216 -19.66 12.09 -0.71
N ASN A 217 -20.97 11.96 -0.47
CA ASN A 217 -21.82 13.03 0.05
C ASN A 217 -21.48 13.50 1.48
N LYS A 218 -20.72 12.70 2.23
CA LYS A 218 -20.27 13.00 3.60
C LYS A 218 -18.86 12.49 3.81
N LYS A 219 -18.12 13.11 4.72
CA LYS A 219 -16.78 12.63 5.11
C LYS A 219 -16.85 11.20 5.64
N ARG A 220 -16.03 10.33 5.07
CA ARG A 220 -15.83 8.95 5.50
C ARG A 220 -14.36 8.71 5.82
N SER A 221 -14.10 7.85 6.79
CA SER A 221 -12.74 7.45 7.16
C SER A 221 -12.37 6.18 6.41
N HIS A 222 -11.29 6.24 5.65
CA HIS A 222 -10.73 5.11 4.92
C HIS A 222 -9.49 4.64 5.66
N ARG A 223 -9.55 3.41 6.19
CA ARG A 223 -8.37 2.71 6.70
C ARG A 223 -7.59 2.13 5.53
N LEU A 224 -6.30 2.41 5.47
CA LEU A 224 -5.38 1.85 4.49
C LEU A 224 -4.37 0.97 5.25
N VAL A 225 -4.16 -0.24 4.75
CA VAL A 225 -3.16 -1.17 5.29
C VAL A 225 -2.43 -1.84 4.14
N ARG A 226 -1.11 -1.95 4.26
CA ARG A 226 -0.27 -2.72 3.36
C ARG A 226 0.78 -3.49 4.16
N GLN A 227 0.91 -4.79 3.90
CA GLN A 227 2.05 -5.54 4.41
C GLN A 227 3.30 -5.22 3.57
N ILE A 228 4.42 -4.97 4.23
CA ILE A 228 5.70 -4.61 3.60
C ILE A 228 6.86 -5.33 4.28
N SER A 229 7.94 -5.54 3.50
CA SER A 229 9.23 -5.97 4.03
C SER A 229 10.19 -4.80 4.10
N ALA A 230 10.75 -4.55 5.28
CA ALA A 230 11.87 -3.64 5.46
C ALA A 230 13.17 -4.43 5.40
N GLY A 231 13.96 -4.24 4.34
CA GLY A 231 15.28 -4.85 4.16
C GLY A 231 16.39 -3.91 4.62
N LYS A 232 17.59 -4.01 4.04
CA LYS A 232 18.63 -2.99 4.19
C LYS A 232 18.33 -1.78 3.28
N GLY A 233 18.71 -0.58 3.70
CA GLY A 233 18.56 0.63 2.88
C GLY A 233 17.15 1.19 2.89
N THR A 234 16.63 1.57 1.71
CA THR A 234 15.32 2.23 1.58
C THR A 234 14.30 1.34 0.88
N THR A 235 13.22 0.98 1.59
CA THR A 235 12.00 0.42 0.99
C THR A 235 11.12 1.56 0.49
N ARG A 236 10.80 1.57 -0.81
CA ARG A 236 9.85 2.52 -1.41
C ARG A 236 8.48 1.86 -1.59
N VAL A 237 7.44 2.47 -1.03
CA VAL A 237 6.10 1.89 -1.05
C VAL A 237 5.01 2.95 -0.96
N ASP A 238 4.06 2.90 -1.89
CA ASP A 238 2.83 3.67 -1.78
C ASP A 238 1.80 2.94 -0.91
N LEU A 239 1.17 3.69 -0.02
CA LEU A 239 0.01 3.25 0.75
C LEU A 239 -1.24 3.86 0.12
N MET A 240 -1.92 3.06 -0.70
CA MET A 240 -3.07 3.54 -1.46
C MET A 240 -4.29 2.62 -1.32
N LYS A 241 -5.46 3.19 -1.62
CA LYS A 241 -6.72 2.46 -1.70
C LYS A 241 -7.63 3.12 -2.73
N HIS A 242 -8.32 2.31 -3.52
CA HIS A 242 -9.35 2.78 -4.42
C HIS A 242 -10.61 3.20 -3.66
N VAL A 243 -11.21 4.31 -4.08
CA VAL A 243 -12.52 4.79 -3.66
C VAL A 243 -13.41 4.96 -4.90
N PRO A 244 -14.75 4.90 -4.77
CA PRO A 244 -15.65 5.26 -5.85
C PRO A 244 -15.30 6.65 -6.38
#